data_AF-A0A383ATM6-F1
#
_entry.id   AF-A0A383ATM6-F1
#
_cell.length_a   1.000
_cell.length_b   1.000
_cell.length_c   1.000
_cell.angle_alpha   90.00
_cell.angle_beta   90.00
_cell.angle_gamma   90.00
#
_symmetry.space_group_name_H-M   'P 1'
#
loop_
_entity.id
_entity.type
_entity.pdbx_description
1 polymer ?
#
loop_
_entity_poly.entity_id
_entity_poly.type
_entity_poly.pdbx_seq_one_letter_code
_entity_poly.pdbx_strand_id
1 'polypeptide(L)' 'MAKNQVVSIDIGTDAIKMVQLEKATGGIRLIDVGIESYPNRQKETVAPQENNVSNVKES' A
#
# COMPACT_ATOMS: atom_id res chain seq x y z
N MET A 1 2.00 -11.28 22.10
CA MET A 1 2.66 -9.95 22.12
C MET A 1 2.45 -9.32 20.76
N ALA A 2 1.70 -8.22 20.66
CA ALA A 2 1.62 -7.48 19.40
C ALA A 2 2.98 -6.81 19.16
N LYS A 3 3.59 -7.03 17.99
CA LYS A 3 4.79 -6.29 17.59
C LYS A 3 4.40 -4.83 17.39
N ASN A 4 5.12 -3.91 18.03
CA ASN A 4 4.80 -2.48 18.01
C ASN A 4 5.32 -1.85 16.72
N GLN A 5 4.72 -2.27 15.61
CA GLN A 5 5.15 -1.99 14.24
C GLN A 5 4.10 -1.17 13.50
N VAL A 6 4.57 -0.31 12.61
CA VAL A 6 3.72 0.47 11.69
C VAL A 6 4.27 0.34 10.28
N VAL A 7 3.36 0.27 9.31
CA VAL A 7 3.67 0.34 7.89
C VAL A 7 3.04 1.62 7.34
N SER A 8 3.84 2.43 6.66
CA SER A 8 3.39 3.59 5.90
C SER A 8 3.52 3.29 4.41
N ILE A 9 2.48 3.58 3.65
CA ILE A 9 2.43 3.41 2.20
C ILE A 9 2.07 4.76 1.57
N ASP A 10 2.94 5.28 0.72
CA ASP A 10 2.72 6.46 -0.11
C ASP A 10 2.48 6.00 -1.55
N ILE A 11 1.33 6.38 -2.12
CA ILE A 11 0.89 5.96 -3.46
C ILE A 11 0.92 7.18 -4.36
N GLY A 12 1.96 7.28 -5.17
CA GLY A 12 2.14 8.34 -6.15
C GLY A 12 1.51 8.02 -7.51
N THR A 13 1.77 8.87 -8.50
CA THR A 13 1.29 8.65 -9.88
C THR A 13 2.10 7.62 -10.66
N ASP A 14 3.33 7.36 -10.23
CA ASP A 14 4.35 6.59 -10.95
C ASP A 14 5.10 5.59 -10.05
N ALA A 15 4.86 5.64 -8.74
CA ALA A 15 5.48 4.72 -7.81
C ALA A 15 4.65 4.56 -6.53
N ILE A 16 4.80 3.40 -5.90
CA ILE A 16 4.40 3.12 -4.52
C ILE A 16 5.68 3.08 -3.69
N LYS A 17 5.66 3.76 -2.54
CA LYS A 17 6.73 3.72 -1.55
C LYS A 17 6.20 3.12 -0.26
N MET A 18 6.97 2.24 0.35
CA MET A 18 6.63 1.57 1.61
C MET A 18 7.76 1.79 2.61
N VAL A 19 7.39 2.08 3.86
CA VAL A 19 8.31 2.13 4.99
C VAL A 19 7.71 1.36 6.16
N GLN A 20 8.44 0.37 6.69
CA GLN A 20 8.08 -0.37 7.89
C GLN A 20 8.98 0.02 9.06
N LEU A 21 8.37 0.46 10.15
CA LEU A 21 9.07 0.91 11.37
C LEU A 21 8.62 0.08 12.57
N GLU A 22 9.52 -0.06 13.54
CA GLU A 22 9.23 -0.66 14.84
C GLU A 22 9.63 0.29 15.98
N LYS A 23 8.78 0.40 17.00
CA LYS A 23 9.15 1.04 18.27
C LYS A 23 9.93 0.05 19.14
N ALA A 24 11.23 0.28 19.26
CA ALA A 24 12.15 -0.43 20.14
C ALA A 24 12.44 0.37 21.42
N THR A 25 13.07 -0.26 22.41
CA THR A 25 13.45 0.39 23.69
C THR A 25 14.30 1.64 23.49
N GLY A 26 15.15 1.66 22.46
CA GLY A 26 16.03 2.78 22.12
C GLY A 26 15.43 3.81 21.14
N GLY A 27 14.16 3.68 20.76
CA GLY A 27 13.51 4.59 19.80
C GLY A 27 12.87 3.86 18.62
N ILE A 28 12.89 4.50 17.45
CA ILE A 28 12.27 3.96 16.23
C ILE A 28 13.36 3.27 15.40
N ARG A 29 13.10 2.03 14.98
CA ARG A 29 13.97 1.24 14.10
C ARG A 29 13.32 1.04 12.75
N LEU A 30 14.07 1.27 11.67
CA LEU A 30 13.69 0.87 10.32
C LEU A 30 13.77 -0.65 10.19
N ILE A 31 12.68 -1.26 9.74
CA ILE A 31 12.62 -2.70 9.46
C ILE A 31 12.81 -2.95 7.97
N ASP A 32 12.08 -2.22 7.14
CA ASP A 32 12.10 -2.40 5.70
C ASP A 32 11.72 -1.11 4.96
N VAL A 33 12.18 -0.99 3.73
CA VAL A 33 11.85 0.08 2.80
C VAL A 33 11.74 -0.48 1.38
N GLY A 34 10.66 -0.13 0.70
CA GLY A 34 10.42 -0.56 -0.67
C GLY A 34 9.99 0.61 -1.55
N ILE A 35 10.44 0.60 -2.80
CA ILE A 35 9.93 1.48 -3.85
C ILE A 35 9.62 0.61 -5.05
N GLU A 36 8.35 0.57 -5.44
CA GLU A 36 7.89 -0.10 -6.65
C GLU A 36 7.49 0.97 -7.66
N SER A 37 8.22 1.06 -8.77
CA SER A 37 7.90 1.99 -9.86
C SER A 37 6.98 1.32 -10.86
N TYR A 38 5.94 2.02 -11.32
CA TYR A 38 5.05 1.55 -12.38
C TYR A 38 4.86 2.63 -13.45
N PRO A 39 4.59 2.24 -14.71
CA PRO A 39 4.31 3.21 -15.75
C PRO A 39 3.11 4.06 -15.36
N ASN A 40 3.25 5.38 -15.47
CA ASN A 40 2.17 6.33 -15.24
C ASN A 40 1.01 6.04 -16.20
N ARG A 41 -0.09 5.48 -15.67
CA ARG A 41 -1.27 5.10 -16.46
C ARG A 41 -2.16 6.28 -16.85
N GLN A 42 -1.77 7.53 -16.59
CA GLN A 42 -2.55 8.72 -16.95
C GLN A 42 -2.81 8.90 -18.46
N LYS A 43 -2.13 8.13 -19.32
CA LYS A 43 -2.39 8.09 -20.78
C LYS A 43 -3.17 6.88 -21.28
N GLU A 44 -3.59 5.96 -20.39
CA GLU A 44 -4.58 4.96 -20.75
C GLU A 44 -5.97 5.56 -20.48
N THR A 45 -6.69 5.90 -21.54
CA THR A 45 -8.14 6.06 -21.48
C THR A 45 -8.72 4.71 -21.08
N VAL A 46 -8.80 4.45 -19.77
CA VAL A 46 -9.45 3.24 -19.26
C VAL A 46 -10.95 3.46 -19.45
N ALA A 47 -11.57 2.69 -20.34
CA ALA A 47 -13.03 2.58 -20.34
C ALA A 47 -13.48 2.24 -18.90
N PRO A 48 -14.58 2.81 -18.39
CA PRO A 48 -15.04 2.54 -17.03
C PRO A 48 -15.18 1.03 -16.86
N GLN A 49 -14.39 0.43 -15.96
CA GLN A 49 -14.64 -0.94 -15.57
C GLN A 49 -15.94 -0.96 -14.76
N GLU A 50 -17.00 -1.54 -15.33
CA GLU A 50 -18.18 -1.95 -14.58
C GLU A 50 -17.76 -3.04 -13.58
N ASN A 51 -17.30 -2.61 -12.41
CA ASN A 51 -17.14 -3.51 -11.28
C ASN A 51 -18.55 -3.87 -10.77
N ASN A 52 -19.12 -4.93 -11.32
CA ASN A 52 -20.29 -5.60 -10.75
C ASN A 52 -19.87 -6.27 -9.43
N VAL A 53 -19.88 -5.50 -8.35
CA VAL A 53 -19.73 -6.04 -6.99
C VAL A 53 -21.05 -6.70 -6.61
N SER A 54 -21.17 -8.01 -6.82
CA SER A 54 -22.26 -8.79 -6.24
C SER A 54 -21.95 -9.09 -4.77
N ASN A 55 -22.66 -8.45 -3.84
CA ASN A 55 -22.65 -8.85 -2.44
C ASN A 55 -23.19 -10.28 -2.30
N VAL A 56 -22.30 -11.25 -2.07
CA VAL A 56 -22.70 -12.59 -1.62
C VAL A 56 -23.21 -12.43 -0.18
N LYS A 57 -24.51 -12.63 0.03
CA LYS A 57 -25.04 -12.87 1.39
C LYS A 57 -24.80 -14.34 1.71
N GLU A 58 -24.08 -14.61 2.78
CA GLU A 58 -23.99 -15.96 3.36
C GLU A 58 -25.36 -16.37 3.93
N SER A 59 -25.73 -17.63 3.71
CA SER A 59 -26.96 -18.29 4.21
C SER A 59 -26.71 -18.99 5.53
#